data_AF-A0A2N7VRA9-F1
#
_entry.id   AF-A0A2N7VRA9-F1
#
_cell.length_a   1.000
_cell.length_b   1.000
_cell.length_c   1.000
_cell.angle_alpha   90.00
_cell.angle_beta   90.00
_cell.angle_gamma   90.00
#
_symmetry.space_group_name_H-M   'P 1'
#
loop_
_entity.id
_entity.type
_entity.pdbx_description
1 polymer ?
#
loop_
_entity_poly.entity_id
_entity_poly.type
_entity_poly.pdbx_seq_one_letter_code
_entity_poly.pdbx_strand_id
1 'polypeptide(L)'
;MENGSMSETEVNVPVRSTAPSKRNKATPAPRKPAVAPRPEPMAGTETEIAIQDVLDYLRDFTERGVLFWDALRRRADNMIGHERAGKPPLLDFDYELLLDARRFERPANYALLRITRTGDVCFDACFDASKQPVVIVDPRAGHGPGIGGFKRDSEVGMAMHEGHTVYFVIFFPEPCPGQTLADVLYALRRFVGEVARLHPGKPPVLYGNCQAGWAITLLSADCEGLVGPAVLNGSPLSYWAGESGVNPMRVAGGLVGGAWLTHLLADLDGGRFDGAWLAANFENLKPEAVWDKYANLFTHIDTERERFLEFERWWNGFYFLSREEILAIVENLFIGNRLEEGKVRICEDCAADLRRIRNPLVIFASWGDNITPPQQALGWIPAVYRNTDDLKAAGQRIVYLTNPHAGHLGLFVSASVARLEHRAMLESLEEIESLAPGLYEMKIDNPTGNPDCRRPQYSVRFEERQVRDLDFGSPREAFEQVRQLSELNESAYRTFISPLVRTLANPWSAAMLEWMHPMRTSRYVFSEMFSPWMNGIAHLARLLEARRTPLRPDNPFLVQERAFIRQVSETIVTGRVQRDAAEEQAFSLLFGSLATPARETSVAKE
;
A
#
# COMPACT_ATOMS: atom_id res chain seq x y z
N MET A 1 -61.55 -13.59 -6.84
CA MET A 1 -62.09 -12.30 -7.31
C MET A 1 -60.98 -11.66 -8.10
N GLU A 2 -60.81 -12.07 -9.36
CA GLU A 2 -61.37 -11.46 -10.61
C GLU A 2 -60.14 -10.93 -11.37
N ASN A 3 -59.59 -11.65 -12.35
CA ASN A 3 -60.05 -11.92 -13.72
C ASN A 3 -60.15 -10.70 -14.64
N GLY A 4 -59.62 -10.89 -15.85
CA GLY A 4 -59.74 -10.05 -17.05
C GLY A 4 -58.38 -9.97 -17.74
N SER A 5 -57.88 -10.95 -18.49
CA SER A 5 -58.41 -11.63 -19.70
C SER A 5 -58.91 -10.68 -20.78
N MET A 6 -58.14 -10.57 -21.86
CA MET A 6 -58.68 -10.64 -23.22
C MET A 6 -57.62 -11.28 -24.14
N SER A 7 -57.90 -12.53 -24.51
CA SER A 7 -57.47 -13.21 -25.73
C SER A 7 -58.17 -12.53 -26.94
N GLU A 8 -57.96 -12.79 -28.22
CA GLU A 8 -57.39 -13.85 -29.07
C GLU A 8 -57.49 -13.25 -30.49
N THR A 9 -56.62 -13.55 -31.46
CA THR A 9 -56.87 -14.53 -32.54
C THR A 9 -55.60 -14.61 -33.39
N GLU A 10 -54.95 -15.78 -33.51
CA GLU A 10 -55.14 -16.80 -34.57
C GLU A 10 -54.74 -16.32 -35.99
N VAL A 11 -54.06 -17.04 -36.89
CA VAL A 11 -53.63 -18.45 -36.97
C VAL A 11 -52.70 -18.62 -38.20
N ASN A 12 -51.89 -19.68 -38.15
CA ASN A 12 -51.34 -20.49 -39.26
C ASN A 12 -49.94 -20.28 -39.87
N VAL A 13 -49.22 -21.39 -39.80
CA VAL A 13 -47.94 -21.82 -40.40
C VAL A 13 -48.28 -22.74 -41.59
N PRO A 14 -47.52 -22.80 -42.70
CA PRO A 14 -46.57 -23.93 -42.85
C PRO A 14 -45.28 -23.67 -43.67
N VAL A 15 -44.15 -24.08 -43.07
CA VAL A 15 -43.17 -25.10 -43.54
C VAL A 15 -42.68 -25.13 -45.01
N ARG A 16 -41.34 -24.96 -45.11
CA ARG A 16 -40.30 -25.60 -45.97
C ARG A 16 -40.06 -25.19 -47.44
N SER A 17 -38.77 -24.87 -47.65
CA SER A 17 -37.82 -25.52 -48.59
C SER A 17 -37.32 -24.63 -49.73
N THR A 18 -36.03 -24.31 -49.68
CA THR A 18 -34.99 -24.65 -50.68
C THR A 18 -33.88 -23.59 -50.66
N ALA A 19 -32.65 -24.01 -50.38
CA ALA A 19 -31.45 -23.27 -50.72
C ALA A 19 -31.33 -23.24 -52.27
N PRO A 20 -30.75 -22.20 -52.91
CA PRO A 20 -29.28 -22.13 -52.95
C PRO A 20 -28.68 -20.72 -53.12
N SER A 21 -27.34 -20.72 -53.18
CA SER A 21 -26.45 -19.72 -53.80
C SER A 21 -25.79 -18.70 -52.86
N LYS A 22 -24.63 -19.13 -52.34
CA LYS A 22 -23.54 -18.24 -51.92
C LYS A 22 -23.09 -17.39 -53.12
N ARG A 23 -23.58 -16.16 -53.21
CA ARG A 23 -22.90 -15.08 -53.93
C ARG A 23 -22.15 -14.24 -52.90
N ASN A 24 -20.83 -14.27 -52.99
CA ASN A 24 -19.91 -13.37 -52.30
C ASN A 24 -20.38 -11.91 -52.46
N LYS A 25 -20.94 -11.32 -51.40
CA LYS A 25 -20.95 -9.86 -51.27
C LYS A 25 -19.61 -9.48 -50.68
N ALA A 26 -18.78 -8.89 -51.52
CA ALA A 26 -17.56 -8.21 -51.13
C ALA A 26 -17.87 -7.26 -49.97
N THR A 27 -17.17 -7.45 -48.86
CA THR A 27 -17.06 -6.50 -47.76
C THR A 27 -16.65 -5.14 -48.34
N PRO A 28 -17.31 -4.03 -47.98
CA PRO A 28 -16.84 -2.72 -48.40
C PRO A 28 -15.44 -2.52 -47.81
N ALA A 29 -14.48 -2.14 -48.66
CA ALA A 29 -13.13 -1.79 -48.22
C ALA A 29 -13.21 -0.68 -47.14
N PRO A 30 -12.31 -0.71 -46.14
CA PRO A 30 -12.27 0.32 -45.12
C PRO A 30 -12.04 1.67 -45.80
N ARG A 31 -12.95 2.63 -45.56
CA ARG A 31 -12.72 4.02 -45.95
C ARG A 31 -11.42 4.46 -45.28
N LYS A 32 -10.42 4.83 -46.09
CA LYS A 32 -9.22 5.50 -45.60
C LYS A 32 -9.64 6.66 -44.70
N PRO A 33 -8.98 6.88 -43.55
CA PRO A 33 -9.24 8.04 -42.74
C PRO A 33 -9.03 9.28 -43.61
N ALA A 34 -10.00 10.18 -43.62
CA ALA A 34 -9.83 11.48 -44.24
C ALA A 34 -8.63 12.15 -43.58
N VAL A 35 -7.62 12.48 -44.39
CA VAL A 35 -6.49 13.30 -43.95
C VAL A 35 -7.09 14.62 -43.47
N ALA A 36 -6.99 14.88 -42.18
CA ALA A 36 -7.34 16.17 -41.61
C ALA A 36 -6.59 17.26 -42.39
N PRO A 37 -7.21 18.43 -42.67
CA PRO A 37 -6.50 19.51 -43.31
C PRO A 37 -5.26 19.83 -42.46
N ARG A 38 -4.08 19.93 -43.12
CA ARG A 38 -2.86 20.40 -42.47
C ARG A 38 -3.22 21.67 -41.69
N PRO A 39 -2.79 21.84 -40.43
CA PRO A 39 -2.95 23.11 -39.78
C PRO A 39 -2.23 24.15 -40.63
N GLU A 40 -2.98 25.11 -41.15
CA GLU A 40 -2.39 26.34 -41.66
C GLU A 40 -1.54 26.93 -40.52
N PRO A 41 -0.34 27.46 -40.81
CA PRO A 41 0.46 28.09 -39.77
C PRO A 41 -0.40 29.23 -39.21
N MET A 42 -0.86 29.08 -37.96
CA MET A 42 -1.45 30.19 -37.24
C MET A 42 -0.41 31.30 -37.25
N ALA A 43 -0.69 32.34 -38.02
CA ALA A 43 -0.02 33.61 -37.90
C ALA A 43 -0.05 33.97 -36.41
N GLY A 44 1.14 34.15 -35.83
CA GLY A 44 1.33 34.39 -34.42
C GLY A 44 0.40 35.49 -33.94
N THR A 45 -0.57 35.13 -33.11
CA THR A 45 -1.22 36.09 -32.26
C THR A 45 -0.24 36.31 -31.12
N GLU A 46 0.66 37.27 -31.29
CA GLU A 46 1.36 37.87 -30.16
C GLU A 46 0.27 38.27 -29.16
N THR A 47 0.12 37.46 -28.11
CA THR A 47 -0.78 37.80 -27.02
C THR A 47 -0.12 38.99 -26.36
N GLU A 48 -0.63 40.20 -26.59
CA GLU A 48 -0.17 41.39 -25.88
C GLU A 48 -0.23 41.07 -24.38
N ILE A 49 0.94 40.84 -23.78
CA ILE A 49 1.06 40.59 -22.35
C ILE A 49 0.63 41.88 -21.66
N ALA A 50 -0.60 41.91 -21.16
CA ALA A 50 -1.09 43.06 -20.43
C ALA A 50 -0.31 43.16 -19.11
N ILE A 51 0.16 44.36 -18.76
CA ILE A 51 0.78 44.63 -17.45
C ILE A 51 -0.15 44.17 -16.31
N GLN A 52 -1.47 44.26 -16.53
CA GLN A 52 -2.48 43.79 -15.59
C GLN A 52 -2.39 42.27 -15.33
N ASP A 53 -2.15 41.45 -16.36
CA ASP A 53 -1.99 40.00 -16.20
C ASP A 53 -0.76 39.65 -15.36
N VAL A 54 0.31 40.44 -15.48
CA VAL A 54 1.53 40.30 -14.65
C VAL A 54 1.21 40.64 -13.20
N LEU A 55 0.56 41.77 -12.95
CA LEU A 55 0.24 42.23 -11.60
C LEU A 55 -0.75 41.28 -10.90
N ASP A 56 -1.77 40.82 -11.60
CA ASP A 56 -2.74 39.86 -11.08
C ASP A 56 -2.09 38.50 -10.78
N TYR A 57 -1.16 38.04 -11.63
CA TYR A 57 -0.36 36.86 -11.35
C TYR A 57 0.54 37.02 -10.13
N LEU A 58 1.28 38.13 -10.02
CA LEU A 58 2.17 38.37 -8.87
C LEU A 58 1.39 38.43 -7.55
N ARG A 59 0.21 39.05 -7.56
CA ARG A 59 -0.71 39.02 -6.41
C ARG A 59 -1.09 37.59 -6.06
N ASP A 60 -1.67 36.86 -7.02
CA ASP A 60 -2.16 35.48 -6.80
C ASP A 60 -1.04 34.54 -6.33
N PHE A 61 0.15 34.60 -6.95
CA PHE A 61 1.33 33.82 -6.56
C PHE A 61 1.76 34.13 -5.12
N THR A 62 1.81 35.41 -4.74
CA THR A 62 2.17 35.82 -3.39
C THR A 62 1.14 35.35 -2.36
N GLU A 63 -0.15 35.49 -2.68
CA GLU A 63 -1.25 35.02 -1.82
C GLU A 63 -1.22 33.50 -1.64
N ARG A 64 -1.05 32.74 -2.73
CA ARG A 64 -0.87 31.28 -2.67
C ARG A 64 0.36 30.90 -1.86
N GLY A 65 1.45 31.65 -2.01
CA GLY A 65 2.66 31.47 -1.22
C GLY A 65 2.40 31.56 0.26
N VAL A 66 1.78 32.66 0.73
CA VAL A 66 1.45 32.84 2.16
C VAL A 66 0.58 31.70 2.69
N LEU A 67 -0.47 31.32 1.94
CA LEU A 67 -1.38 30.24 2.35
C LEU A 67 -0.70 28.86 2.34
N PHE A 68 0.23 28.62 1.41
CA PHE A 68 1.05 27.41 1.37
C PHE A 68 1.96 27.32 2.61
N TRP A 69 2.66 28.41 2.95
CA TRP A 69 3.48 28.44 4.18
C TRP A 69 2.63 28.24 5.43
N ASP A 70 1.42 28.83 5.49
CA ASP A 70 0.48 28.60 6.60
C ASP A 70 0.01 27.15 6.67
N ALA A 71 -0.22 26.48 5.54
CA ALA A 71 -0.54 25.06 5.51
C ALA A 71 0.62 24.20 6.06
N LEU A 72 1.87 24.51 5.70
CA LEU A 72 3.05 23.81 6.24
C LEU A 72 3.26 24.07 7.74
N ARG A 73 2.92 25.27 8.22
CA ARG A 73 2.89 25.63 9.64
C ARG A 73 1.83 24.83 10.39
N ARG A 74 0.58 24.83 9.91
CA ARG A 74 -0.52 24.03 10.49
C ARG A 74 -0.18 22.55 10.52
N ARG A 75 0.45 22.01 9.46
CA ARG A 75 0.96 20.63 9.44
C ARG A 75 1.93 20.38 10.62
N ALA A 76 2.90 21.27 10.82
CA ALA A 76 3.88 21.12 11.89
C ALA A 76 3.22 21.19 13.27
N ASP A 77 2.30 22.13 13.47
CA ASP A 77 1.56 22.27 14.73
C ASP A 77 0.64 21.07 14.99
N ASN A 78 0.00 20.52 13.95
CA ASN A 78 -0.80 19.29 14.03
C ASN A 78 0.07 18.09 14.43
N MET A 79 1.25 17.95 13.84
CA MET A 79 2.22 16.89 14.19
C MET A 79 2.63 17.00 15.66
N ILE A 80 3.07 18.18 16.11
CA ILE A 80 3.47 18.43 17.51
C ILE A 80 2.28 18.19 18.47
N GLY A 81 1.09 18.63 18.10
CA GLY A 81 -0.14 18.40 18.88
C GLY A 81 -0.45 16.90 19.03
N HIS A 82 -0.29 16.14 17.95
CA HIS A 82 -0.48 14.69 17.96
C HIS A 82 0.54 13.98 18.84
N GLU A 83 1.80 14.38 18.78
CA GLU A 83 2.88 13.85 19.63
C GLU A 83 2.64 14.13 21.11
N ARG A 84 2.25 15.37 21.46
CA ARG A 84 1.90 15.76 22.83
C ARG A 84 0.69 15.01 23.37
N ALA A 85 -0.25 14.63 22.51
CA ALA A 85 -1.37 13.78 22.88
C ALA A 85 -0.99 12.30 23.06
N GLY A 86 0.28 11.93 22.89
CA GLY A 86 0.76 10.56 22.99
C GLY A 86 0.56 9.73 21.72
N LYS A 87 0.36 10.39 20.57
CA LYS A 87 0.09 9.77 19.25
C LYS A 87 -1.06 8.75 19.33
N PRO A 88 -2.31 9.17 19.64
CA PRO A 88 -3.46 8.26 19.62
C PRO A 88 -3.70 7.72 18.19
N PRO A 89 -4.33 6.55 18.00
CA PRO A 89 -4.63 6.03 16.67
C PRO A 89 -5.54 6.99 15.90
N LEU A 90 -5.31 7.12 14.59
CA LEU A 90 -6.06 8.05 13.74
C LEU A 90 -7.21 7.32 13.05
N LEU A 91 -8.26 7.02 13.80
CA LEU A 91 -9.50 6.41 13.29
C LEU A 91 -10.61 7.46 13.22
N ASP A 92 -11.41 7.45 12.14
CA ASP A 92 -12.65 8.26 12.02
C ASP A 92 -13.85 7.57 12.70
N PHE A 93 -13.57 6.57 13.52
CA PHE A 93 -14.53 5.68 14.16
C PHE A 93 -14.26 5.64 15.66
N ASP A 94 -15.32 5.51 16.45
CA ASP A 94 -15.15 5.27 17.89
C ASP A 94 -14.98 3.79 18.18
N TYR A 95 -14.24 3.51 19.24
CA TYR A 95 -13.81 2.18 19.56
C TYR A 95 -13.73 1.93 21.05
N GLU A 96 -13.85 0.66 21.42
CA GLU A 96 -13.51 0.16 22.75
C GLU A 96 -12.22 -0.65 22.70
N LEU A 97 -11.33 -0.45 23.69
CA LEU A 97 -10.13 -1.26 23.86
C LEU A 97 -10.51 -2.59 24.52
N LEU A 98 -10.32 -3.70 23.81
CA LEU A 98 -10.63 -5.03 24.32
C LEU A 98 -9.43 -5.71 24.97
N LEU A 99 -8.28 -5.70 24.29
CA LEU A 99 -7.06 -6.33 24.77
C LEU A 99 -5.87 -5.40 24.58
N ASP A 100 -5.02 -5.32 25.60
CA ASP A 100 -3.75 -4.59 25.58
C ASP A 100 -2.61 -5.60 25.79
N ALA A 101 -1.88 -5.91 24.72
CA ALA A 101 -0.84 -6.93 24.75
C ALA A 101 0.38 -6.51 25.57
N ARG A 102 0.51 -5.24 25.96
CA ARG A 102 1.57 -4.80 26.89
C ARG A 102 1.40 -5.41 28.27
N ARG A 103 0.20 -5.92 28.56
CA ARG A 103 -0.17 -6.58 29.83
C ARG A 103 -0.15 -8.11 29.74
N PHE A 104 0.26 -8.68 28.60
CA PHE A 104 0.40 -10.13 28.46
C PHE A 104 1.70 -10.63 29.13
N GLU A 105 1.78 -11.93 29.36
CA GLU A 105 3.00 -12.59 29.85
C GLU A 105 4.19 -12.36 28.90
N ARG A 106 3.91 -12.34 27.59
CA ARG A 106 4.82 -11.94 26.52
C ARG A 106 4.37 -10.57 26.00
N PRO A 107 4.93 -9.46 26.52
CA PRO A 107 4.41 -8.14 26.23
C PRO A 107 4.76 -7.70 24.81
N ALA A 108 3.75 -7.20 24.09
CA ALA A 108 3.93 -6.53 22.80
C ALA A 108 3.15 -5.21 22.81
N ASN A 109 3.63 -4.21 22.10
CA ASN A 109 3.00 -2.88 22.02
C ASN A 109 1.76 -2.86 21.12
N TYR A 110 1.01 -3.95 21.04
CA TYR A 110 -0.20 -4.07 20.23
C TYR A 110 -1.46 -4.06 21.10
N ALA A 111 -2.57 -3.63 20.53
CA ALA A 111 -3.87 -3.68 21.17
C ALA A 111 -4.97 -4.04 20.18
N LEU A 112 -6.00 -4.74 20.67
CA LEU A 112 -7.21 -5.05 19.93
C LEU A 112 -8.30 -4.07 20.31
N LEU A 113 -8.84 -3.40 19.31
CA LEU A 113 -10.00 -2.53 19.42
C LEU A 113 -11.22 -3.20 18.80
N ARG A 114 -12.41 -2.90 19.30
CA ARG A 114 -13.68 -3.15 18.61
C ARG A 114 -14.27 -1.82 18.19
N ILE A 115 -14.66 -1.72 16.92
CA ILE A 115 -15.31 -0.53 16.40
C ILE A 115 -16.78 -0.53 16.83
N THR A 116 -17.26 0.62 17.31
CA THR A 116 -18.58 0.72 17.96
C THR A 116 -19.54 1.67 17.22
N ARG A 117 -19.05 2.79 16.69
CA ARG A 117 -19.89 3.77 15.98
C ARG A 117 -19.09 4.60 14.97
N THR A 118 -19.84 5.25 14.07
CA THR A 118 -19.32 6.18 13.07
C THR A 118 -20.08 7.50 13.20
N GLY A 119 -19.58 8.42 14.04
CA GLY A 119 -20.28 9.67 14.36
C GLY A 119 -21.60 9.42 15.10
N ASP A 120 -22.67 10.11 14.69
CA ASP A 120 -24.00 10.01 15.33
C ASP A 120 -24.79 8.75 14.95
N VAL A 121 -24.27 7.93 14.03
CA VAL A 121 -24.89 6.67 13.63
C VAL A 121 -24.38 5.56 14.54
N CYS A 122 -25.25 5.10 15.44
CA CYS A 122 -25.00 3.90 16.23
C CYS A 122 -25.19 2.66 15.34
N PHE A 123 -24.08 2.03 14.97
CA PHE A 123 -24.07 0.85 14.10
C PHE A 123 -24.41 -0.45 14.82
N ASP A 124 -24.58 -0.45 16.15
CA ASP A 124 -25.07 -1.61 16.90
C ASP A 124 -26.45 -2.11 16.40
N ALA A 125 -27.21 -1.24 15.72
CA ALA A 125 -28.48 -1.57 15.07
C ALA A 125 -28.35 -2.11 13.63
N CYS A 126 -27.14 -2.13 13.05
CA CYS A 126 -26.88 -2.44 11.63
C CYS A 126 -25.94 -3.65 11.41
N PHE A 127 -25.46 -4.29 12.49
CA PHE A 127 -24.64 -5.51 12.41
C PHE A 127 -25.50 -6.75 12.14
N ASP A 128 -25.02 -7.61 11.23
CA ASP A 128 -25.58 -8.93 10.98
C ASP A 128 -24.77 -10.00 11.74
N ALA A 129 -25.35 -10.50 12.83
CA ALA A 129 -24.79 -11.60 13.64
C ALA A 129 -24.52 -12.90 12.87
N SER A 130 -25.07 -13.06 11.68
CA SER A 130 -24.78 -14.20 10.82
C SER A 130 -23.49 -14.04 10.02
N LYS A 131 -22.93 -12.83 9.90
CA LYS A 131 -21.70 -12.58 9.15
C LYS A 131 -20.44 -12.83 9.99
N GLN A 132 -19.36 -13.21 9.31
CA GLN A 132 -18.04 -13.34 9.94
C GLN A 132 -17.54 -11.99 10.46
N PRO A 133 -16.93 -11.92 11.65
CA PRO A 133 -16.27 -10.69 12.07
C PRO A 133 -15.03 -10.43 11.20
N VAL A 134 -14.69 -9.15 11.00
CA VAL A 134 -13.51 -8.71 10.26
C VAL A 134 -12.51 -8.11 11.23
N VAL A 135 -11.26 -8.54 11.16
CA VAL A 135 -10.14 -7.98 11.95
C VAL A 135 -9.17 -7.31 10.99
N ILE A 136 -9.10 -5.98 11.05
CA ILE A 136 -8.20 -5.18 10.21
C ILE A 136 -6.91 -4.92 10.97
N VAL A 137 -5.78 -5.18 10.32
CA VAL A 137 -4.44 -5.01 10.86
C VAL A 137 -3.65 -4.08 9.94
N ASP A 138 -3.27 -2.94 10.49
CA ASP A 138 -2.56 -1.91 9.76
C ASP A 138 -1.05 -2.18 9.64
N PRO A 139 -0.40 -1.63 8.60
CA PRO A 139 1.03 -1.84 8.41
C PRO A 139 1.82 -1.07 9.45
N ARG A 140 2.85 -1.72 10.01
CA ARG A 140 3.85 -1.06 10.84
C ARG A 140 5.05 -0.56 10.01
N ALA A 141 4.75 0.11 8.90
CA ALA A 141 5.74 0.60 7.95
C ALA A 141 6.37 1.95 8.38
N GLY A 142 6.66 2.09 9.67
CA GLY A 142 7.23 3.28 10.31
C GLY A 142 6.23 4.38 10.70
N HIS A 143 5.01 4.34 10.15
CA HIS A 143 3.91 5.21 10.53
C HIS A 143 3.04 4.59 11.64
N GLY A 144 2.20 5.41 12.26
CA GLY A 144 1.20 4.98 13.24
C GLY A 144 0.02 4.23 12.63
N PRO A 145 -0.78 3.54 13.47
CA PRO A 145 -2.00 2.87 13.05
C PRO A 145 -3.14 3.87 12.78
N GLY A 146 -4.10 3.42 11.99
CA GLY A 146 -5.34 4.11 11.65
C GLY A 146 -5.62 4.21 10.16
N ILE A 147 -4.67 3.86 9.28
CA ILE A 147 -4.79 4.06 7.83
C ILE A 147 -5.98 3.30 7.22
N GLY A 148 -6.24 2.06 7.66
CA GLY A 148 -7.39 1.26 7.22
C GLY A 148 -8.76 1.75 7.74
N GLY A 149 -8.77 2.77 8.62
CA GLY A 149 -9.97 3.40 9.19
C GLY A 149 -9.89 4.92 9.25
N PHE A 150 -8.99 5.53 8.47
CA PHE A 150 -8.67 6.96 8.55
C PHE A 150 -9.79 7.84 7.97
N LYS A 151 -10.67 7.26 7.15
CA LYS A 151 -11.83 7.88 6.51
C LYS A 151 -13.03 6.96 6.59
N ARG A 152 -14.23 7.49 6.37
CA ARG A 152 -15.46 6.68 6.25
C ARG A 152 -15.42 5.71 5.06
N ASP A 153 -14.93 6.17 3.92
CA ASP A 153 -14.67 5.30 2.77
C ASP A 153 -13.32 4.60 2.92
N SER A 154 -13.29 3.63 3.83
CA SER A 154 -12.12 2.82 4.17
C SER A 154 -12.52 1.35 4.35
N GLU A 155 -11.56 0.48 4.60
CA GLU A 155 -11.81 -0.94 4.87
C GLU A 155 -12.71 -1.13 6.09
N VAL A 156 -12.50 -0.36 7.18
CA VAL A 156 -13.40 -0.36 8.34
C VAL A 156 -14.80 0.03 7.93
N GLY A 157 -14.95 1.12 7.18
CA GLY A 157 -16.25 1.60 6.74
C GLY A 157 -16.97 0.62 5.82
N MET A 158 -16.26 0.00 4.87
CA MET A 158 -16.85 -1.00 3.98
C MET A 158 -17.26 -2.26 4.75
N ALA A 159 -16.44 -2.77 5.66
CA ALA A 159 -16.79 -3.93 6.47
C ALA A 159 -18.02 -3.66 7.36
N MET A 160 -18.09 -2.49 8.00
CA MET A 160 -19.27 -2.09 8.79
C MET A 160 -20.52 -1.94 7.92
N HIS A 161 -20.39 -1.33 6.75
CA HIS A 161 -21.48 -1.10 5.81
C HIS A 161 -22.03 -2.41 5.22
N GLU A 162 -21.18 -3.41 5.05
CA GLU A 162 -21.59 -4.77 4.70
C GLU A 162 -22.07 -5.58 5.92
N GLY A 163 -22.21 -4.97 7.09
CA GLY A 163 -22.85 -5.58 8.27
C GLY A 163 -21.95 -6.51 9.07
N HIS A 164 -20.63 -6.46 8.89
CA HIS A 164 -19.68 -7.24 9.69
C HIS A 164 -19.41 -6.56 11.05
N THR A 165 -19.19 -7.34 12.12
CA THR A 165 -18.53 -6.79 13.32
C THR A 165 -17.08 -6.51 12.98
N VAL A 166 -16.61 -5.28 13.23
CA VAL A 166 -15.25 -4.87 12.89
C VAL A 166 -14.39 -4.71 14.13
N TYR A 167 -13.23 -5.35 14.09
CA TYR A 167 -12.14 -5.19 15.04
C TYR A 167 -10.95 -4.56 14.33
N PHE A 168 -10.15 -3.82 15.08
CA PHE A 168 -9.00 -3.13 14.56
C PHE A 168 -7.79 -3.37 15.46
N VAL A 169 -6.69 -3.81 14.88
CA VAL A 169 -5.43 -3.98 15.61
C VAL A 169 -4.61 -2.71 15.47
N ILE A 170 -4.31 -2.09 16.61
CA ILE A 170 -3.40 -0.95 16.70
C ILE A 170 -2.08 -1.36 17.35
N PHE A 171 -1.09 -0.48 17.26
CA PHE A 171 0.15 -0.55 18.01
C PHE A 171 0.49 0.82 18.60
N PHE A 172 1.15 0.83 19.76
CA PHE A 172 1.57 2.04 20.47
C PHE A 172 2.90 2.57 19.92
N PRO A 173 3.21 3.87 20.13
CA PRO A 173 4.44 4.49 19.62
C PRO A 173 5.74 3.80 19.99
N GLU A 174 5.84 3.33 21.23
CA GLU A 174 7.03 2.69 21.76
C GLU A 174 6.83 1.17 21.80
N PRO A 175 7.81 0.36 21.35
CA PRO A 175 7.80 -1.08 21.55
C PRO A 175 7.96 -1.43 23.04
N CYS A 176 7.51 -2.63 23.43
CA CYS A 176 7.85 -3.14 24.76
C CYS A 176 9.36 -3.47 24.81
N PRO A 177 10.03 -3.34 25.98
CA PRO A 177 11.44 -3.70 26.10
C PRO A 177 11.70 -5.15 25.69
N GLY A 178 12.63 -5.36 24.76
CA GLY A 178 13.00 -6.69 24.26
C GLY A 178 11.92 -7.40 23.43
N GLN A 179 10.84 -6.70 23.06
CA GLN A 179 9.79 -7.22 22.19
C GLN A 179 10.39 -7.84 20.93
N THR A 180 10.02 -9.07 20.61
CA THR A 180 10.44 -9.76 19.38
C THR A 180 9.29 -9.87 18.38
N LEU A 181 9.60 -10.27 17.15
CA LEU A 181 8.56 -10.60 16.18
C LEU A 181 7.65 -11.75 16.66
N ALA A 182 8.20 -12.72 17.40
CA ALA A 182 7.42 -13.83 17.96
C ALA A 182 6.42 -13.35 19.02
N ASP A 183 6.77 -12.33 19.82
CA ASP A 183 5.85 -11.74 20.80
C ASP A 183 4.70 -10.99 20.11
N VAL A 184 4.99 -10.32 19.00
CA VAL A 184 3.96 -9.69 18.16
C VAL A 184 3.01 -10.75 17.58
N LEU A 185 3.53 -11.83 17.00
CA LEU A 185 2.71 -12.92 16.48
C LEU A 185 1.88 -13.59 17.59
N TYR A 186 2.46 -13.79 18.77
CA TYR A 186 1.74 -14.30 19.94
C TYR A 186 0.57 -13.37 20.34
N ALA A 187 0.79 -12.05 20.37
CA ALA A 187 -0.27 -11.09 20.65
C ALA A 187 -1.39 -11.12 19.60
N LEU A 188 -1.03 -11.10 18.31
CA LEU A 188 -2.00 -11.20 17.22
C LEU A 188 -2.80 -12.50 17.28
N ARG A 189 -2.15 -13.63 17.62
CA ARG A 189 -2.82 -14.93 17.80
C ARG A 189 -3.88 -14.87 18.88
N ARG A 190 -3.54 -14.29 20.04
CA ARG A 190 -4.44 -14.07 21.16
C ARG A 190 -5.63 -13.19 20.78
N PHE A 191 -5.40 -12.14 19.98
CA PHE A 191 -6.47 -11.27 19.50
C PHE A 191 -7.45 -12.00 18.60
N VAL A 192 -6.95 -12.77 17.62
CA VAL A 192 -7.79 -13.57 16.73
C VAL A 192 -8.56 -14.64 17.52
N GLY A 193 -7.92 -15.27 18.51
CA GLY A 193 -8.58 -16.21 19.42
C GLY A 193 -9.71 -15.58 20.22
N GLU A 194 -9.52 -14.36 20.73
CA GLU A 194 -10.56 -13.62 21.45
C GLU A 194 -11.72 -13.24 20.54
N VAL A 195 -11.44 -12.76 19.33
CA VAL A 195 -12.50 -12.47 18.34
C VAL A 195 -13.29 -13.73 17.99
N ALA A 196 -12.62 -14.86 17.75
CA ALA A 196 -13.28 -16.14 17.49
C ALA A 196 -14.13 -16.61 18.68
N ARG A 197 -13.68 -16.36 19.92
CA ARG A 197 -14.43 -16.66 21.15
C ARG A 197 -15.70 -15.81 21.26
N LEU A 198 -15.64 -14.54 20.86
CA LEU A 198 -16.78 -13.62 20.84
C LEU A 198 -17.78 -13.94 19.72
N HIS A 199 -17.37 -14.66 18.68
CA HIS A 199 -18.19 -14.99 17.50
C HIS A 199 -18.20 -16.51 17.20
N PRO A 200 -18.85 -17.35 18.04
CA PRO A 200 -18.84 -18.80 17.87
C PRO A 200 -19.38 -19.26 16.50
N GLY A 201 -18.63 -20.14 15.84
CA GLY A 201 -19.02 -20.69 14.52
C GLY A 201 -18.79 -19.74 13.34
N LYS A 202 -18.22 -18.55 13.57
CA LYS A 202 -17.95 -17.53 12.56
C LYS A 202 -16.47 -17.17 12.60
N PRO A 203 -15.60 -17.93 11.92
CA PRO A 203 -14.17 -17.68 11.97
C PRO A 203 -13.87 -16.27 11.41
N PRO A 204 -12.99 -15.50 12.07
CA PRO A 204 -12.72 -14.12 11.66
C PRO A 204 -12.01 -14.04 10.32
N VAL A 205 -12.45 -13.10 9.50
CA VAL A 205 -11.72 -12.66 8.30
C VAL A 205 -10.60 -11.74 8.75
N LEU A 206 -9.36 -12.05 8.39
CA LEU A 206 -8.21 -11.21 8.72
C LEU A 206 -7.81 -10.36 7.52
N TYR A 207 -7.79 -9.05 7.71
CA TYR A 207 -7.44 -8.06 6.69
C TYR A 207 -6.06 -7.48 7.02
N GLY A 208 -5.06 -7.76 6.19
CA GLY A 208 -3.68 -7.32 6.40
C GLY A 208 -3.22 -6.37 5.31
N ASN A 209 -2.82 -5.18 5.74
CA ASN A 209 -2.31 -4.15 4.84
C ASN A 209 -0.80 -4.14 4.85
N CYS A 210 -0.19 -4.18 3.66
CA CYS A 210 1.25 -4.13 3.45
C CYS A 210 2.02 -5.06 4.41
N GLN A 211 2.76 -4.53 5.38
CA GLN A 211 3.50 -5.32 6.35
C GLN A 211 2.60 -6.29 7.14
N ALA A 212 1.39 -5.86 7.51
CA ALA A 212 0.50 -6.69 8.31
C ALA A 212 0.02 -7.93 7.54
N GLY A 213 0.00 -7.89 6.21
CA GLY A 213 -0.35 -9.06 5.41
C GLY A 213 0.65 -10.19 5.58
N TRP A 214 1.96 -9.94 5.59
CA TRP A 214 2.91 -11.02 5.87
C TRP A 214 2.84 -11.50 7.32
N ALA A 215 2.48 -10.65 8.29
CA ALA A 215 2.27 -11.09 9.67
C ALA A 215 1.06 -12.04 9.77
N ILE A 216 -0.04 -11.74 9.05
CA ILE A 216 -1.19 -12.63 8.92
C ILE A 216 -0.84 -13.91 8.17
N THR A 217 0.01 -13.84 7.14
CA THR A 217 0.52 -15.03 6.46
C THR A 217 1.33 -15.91 7.41
N LEU A 218 2.21 -15.33 8.23
CA LEU A 218 2.94 -16.06 9.26
C LEU A 218 2.00 -16.73 10.27
N LEU A 219 0.96 -16.02 10.75
CA LEU A 219 -0.07 -16.62 11.61
C LEU A 219 -0.82 -17.75 10.92
N SER A 220 -1.08 -17.63 9.61
CA SER A 220 -1.75 -18.66 8.82
C SER A 220 -0.87 -19.89 8.63
N ALA A 221 0.45 -19.68 8.53
CA ALA A 221 1.47 -20.68 8.27
C ALA A 221 2.05 -21.34 9.54
N ASP A 222 1.61 -20.89 10.71
CA ASP A 222 2.01 -21.44 12.01
C ASP A 222 1.48 -22.87 12.22
N CYS A 223 1.98 -23.56 13.24
CA CYS A 223 1.59 -24.92 13.62
C CYS A 223 0.11 -25.01 14.03
N GLU A 224 -0.46 -23.95 14.59
CA GLU A 224 -1.89 -23.86 14.91
C GLU A 224 -2.75 -23.48 13.70
N GLY A 225 -2.18 -22.69 12.78
CA GLY A 225 -2.86 -22.18 11.59
C GLY A 225 -4.03 -21.20 11.87
N LEU A 226 -4.67 -20.77 10.79
CA LEU A 226 -5.89 -19.94 10.81
C LEU A 226 -7.07 -20.66 10.17
N VAL A 227 -8.28 -20.35 10.66
CA VAL A 227 -9.52 -20.96 10.16
C VAL A 227 -10.22 -20.06 9.13
N GLY A 228 -10.29 -18.76 9.37
CA GLY A 228 -11.01 -17.81 8.52
C GLY A 228 -10.16 -17.25 7.36
N PRO A 229 -10.81 -16.67 6.33
CA PRO A 229 -10.12 -16.10 5.17
C PRO A 229 -9.10 -15.03 5.57
N ALA A 230 -7.98 -14.96 4.85
CA ALA A 230 -6.98 -13.90 5.00
C ALA A 230 -6.90 -13.07 3.73
N VAL A 231 -7.17 -11.77 3.84
CA VAL A 231 -7.06 -10.79 2.77
C VAL A 231 -5.76 -10.03 2.93
N LEU A 232 -4.91 -10.08 1.90
CA LEU A 232 -3.56 -9.54 1.88
C LEU A 232 -3.50 -8.41 0.85
N ASN A 233 -3.56 -7.17 1.30
CA ASN A 233 -3.57 -6.00 0.43
C ASN A 233 -2.16 -5.45 0.29
N GLY A 234 -1.66 -5.31 -0.94
CA GLY A 234 -0.33 -4.74 -1.22
C GLY A 234 0.78 -5.35 -0.36
N SER A 235 0.70 -6.64 -0.07
CA SER A 235 1.54 -7.31 0.94
C SER A 235 2.65 -8.13 0.29
N PRO A 236 3.94 -7.79 0.49
CA PRO A 236 5.03 -8.51 -0.16
C PRO A 236 5.27 -9.84 0.55
N LEU A 237 5.33 -10.91 -0.22
CA LEU A 237 5.69 -12.25 0.26
C LEU A 237 6.88 -12.83 -0.52
N SER A 238 7.18 -12.25 -1.69
CA SER A 238 8.35 -12.56 -2.51
C SER A 238 9.25 -11.34 -2.64
N TYR A 239 10.27 -11.25 -1.80
CA TYR A 239 11.09 -10.05 -1.67
C TYR A 239 12.15 -9.94 -2.76
N TRP A 240 12.58 -11.07 -3.32
CA TRP A 240 13.55 -11.14 -4.42
C TRP A 240 12.89 -11.18 -5.81
N ALA A 241 11.56 -11.32 -5.88
CA ALA A 241 10.83 -11.28 -7.15
C ALA A 241 10.74 -9.85 -7.70
N GLY A 242 10.71 -9.76 -9.02
CA GLY A 242 10.60 -8.49 -9.73
C GLY A 242 11.61 -8.37 -10.87
N GLU A 243 11.24 -7.57 -11.85
CA GLU A 243 12.07 -7.24 -13.00
C GLU A 243 12.95 -6.03 -12.71
N SER A 244 14.09 -5.97 -13.42
CA SER A 244 15.00 -4.82 -13.34
C SER A 244 14.25 -3.54 -13.74
N GLY A 245 14.42 -2.47 -12.95
CA GLY A 245 13.77 -1.18 -13.19
C GLY A 245 12.32 -1.05 -12.72
N VAL A 246 11.71 -2.12 -12.17
CA VAL A 246 10.34 -2.08 -11.63
C VAL A 246 10.33 -1.82 -10.12
N ASN A 247 11.27 -2.41 -9.37
CA ASN A 247 11.33 -2.31 -7.90
C ASN A 247 12.78 -2.18 -7.40
N PRO A 248 13.36 -0.97 -7.38
CA PRO A 248 14.75 -0.76 -6.93
C PRO A 248 14.96 -1.05 -5.43
N MET A 249 13.90 -1.03 -4.60
CA MET A 249 14.06 -1.31 -3.17
C MET A 249 14.62 -2.70 -2.87
N ARG A 250 14.37 -3.68 -3.74
CA ARG A 250 14.89 -5.05 -3.58
C ARG A 250 16.42 -5.10 -3.64
N VAL A 251 17.06 -4.21 -4.42
CA VAL A 251 18.52 -4.17 -4.59
C VAL A 251 19.19 -3.24 -3.58
N ALA A 252 18.47 -2.22 -3.10
CA ALA A 252 18.99 -1.24 -2.15
C ALA A 252 19.58 -1.87 -0.88
N GLY A 253 18.93 -2.90 -0.33
CA GLY A 253 19.41 -3.63 0.85
C GLY A 253 20.78 -4.29 0.63
N GLY A 254 21.04 -4.79 -0.58
CA GLY A 254 22.35 -5.35 -0.93
C GLY A 254 23.44 -4.29 -1.11
N LEU A 255 23.08 -3.15 -1.69
CA LEU A 255 24.01 -2.04 -1.93
C LEU A 255 24.50 -1.37 -0.63
N VAL A 256 23.71 -1.42 0.44
CA VAL A 256 24.11 -0.91 1.78
C VAL A 256 24.79 -1.98 2.66
N GLY A 257 25.07 -3.16 2.11
CA GLY A 257 25.76 -4.24 2.81
C GLY A 257 24.88 -5.03 3.79
N GLY A 258 23.56 -4.91 3.68
CA GLY A 258 22.59 -5.74 4.38
C GLY A 258 22.08 -5.21 5.72
N ALA A 259 21.78 -6.11 6.66
CA ALA A 259 21.03 -5.81 7.89
C ALA A 259 21.82 -5.02 8.95
N TRP A 260 23.15 -4.95 8.85
CA TRP A 260 24.01 -4.36 9.89
C TRP A 260 23.68 -2.88 10.16
N LEU A 261 23.29 -2.12 9.14
CA LEU A 261 22.94 -0.70 9.29
C LEU A 261 21.66 -0.53 10.11
N THR A 262 20.69 -1.41 9.94
CA THR A 262 19.47 -1.46 10.76
C THR A 262 19.83 -1.73 12.23
N HIS A 263 20.77 -2.65 12.48
CA HIS A 263 21.26 -2.94 13.84
C HIS A 263 21.96 -1.71 14.43
N LEU A 264 22.84 -1.04 13.66
CA LEU A 264 23.53 0.17 14.08
C LEU A 264 22.56 1.28 14.47
N LEU A 265 21.59 1.59 13.61
CA LEU A 265 20.59 2.62 13.88
C LEU A 265 19.79 2.29 15.15
N ALA A 266 19.46 1.02 15.35
CA ALA A 266 18.74 0.59 16.53
C ALA A 266 19.59 0.68 17.83
N ASP A 267 20.87 0.30 17.77
CA ASP A 267 21.78 0.41 18.92
C ASP A 267 22.05 1.88 19.31
N LEU A 268 22.19 2.77 18.33
CA LEU A 268 22.37 4.21 18.54
C LEU A 268 21.18 4.85 19.29
N ASP A 269 19.98 4.33 19.06
CA ASP A 269 18.73 4.78 19.69
C ASP A 269 18.27 3.84 20.84
N GLY A 270 19.24 3.18 21.49
CA GLY A 270 19.01 2.46 22.74
C GLY A 270 18.19 1.18 22.59
N GLY A 271 18.27 0.50 21.45
CA GLY A 271 17.51 -0.71 21.13
C GLY A 271 16.16 -0.43 20.46
N ARG A 272 15.91 0.81 20.03
CA ARG A 272 14.71 1.22 19.29
C ARG A 272 15.10 1.60 17.87
N PHE A 273 14.28 1.27 16.91
CA PHE A 273 14.46 1.66 15.52
C PHE A 273 13.39 2.68 15.14
N ASP A 274 13.83 3.88 14.78
CA ASP A 274 12.95 4.98 14.40
C ASP A 274 12.29 4.73 13.04
N GLY A 275 10.96 4.56 13.06
CA GLY A 275 10.16 4.35 11.84
C GLY A 275 10.24 5.48 10.83
N ALA A 276 10.71 6.67 11.24
CA ALA A 276 10.96 7.77 10.32
C ALA A 276 11.98 7.42 9.22
N TRP A 277 12.90 6.47 9.45
CA TRP A 277 13.79 5.96 8.40
C TRP A 277 13.03 5.16 7.33
N LEU A 278 12.00 4.39 7.72
CA LEU A 278 11.15 3.68 6.76
C LEU A 278 10.31 4.67 5.95
N ALA A 279 9.71 5.66 6.60
CA ALA A 279 8.98 6.73 5.94
C ALA A 279 9.86 7.49 4.93
N ALA A 280 11.11 7.78 5.30
CA ALA A 280 12.08 8.39 4.39
C ALA A 280 12.40 7.50 3.17
N ASN A 281 12.43 6.17 3.33
CA ASN A 281 12.61 5.27 2.19
C ASN A 281 11.42 5.34 1.22
N PHE A 282 10.18 5.46 1.71
CA PHE A 282 9.01 5.68 0.83
C PHE A 282 9.10 7.00 0.06
N GLU A 283 9.50 8.10 0.70
CA GLU A 283 9.69 9.40 0.03
C GLU A 283 10.81 9.34 -1.02
N ASN A 284 11.91 8.64 -0.72
CA ASN A 284 13.02 8.46 -1.66
C ASN A 284 12.69 7.51 -2.82
N LEU A 285 11.74 6.59 -2.66
CA LEU A 285 11.36 5.70 -3.77
C LEU A 285 10.72 6.48 -4.91
N LYS A 286 9.82 7.42 -4.59
CA LYS A 286 9.12 8.29 -5.55
C LYS A 286 9.27 9.77 -5.17
N PRO A 287 10.44 10.39 -5.37
CA PRO A 287 10.65 11.80 -5.08
C PRO A 287 9.70 12.71 -5.85
N GLU A 288 9.26 12.32 -7.06
CA GLU A 288 8.26 13.05 -7.83
C GLU A 288 6.92 13.13 -7.08
N ALA A 289 6.53 12.11 -6.32
CA ALA A 289 5.27 12.12 -5.57
C ALA A 289 5.33 13.11 -4.40
N VAL A 290 6.53 13.31 -3.80
CA VAL A 290 6.75 14.34 -2.79
C VAL A 290 6.61 15.73 -3.41
N TRP A 291 7.28 15.96 -4.55
CA TRP A 291 7.17 17.22 -5.30
C TRP A 291 5.71 17.49 -5.70
N ASP A 292 5.05 16.53 -6.34
CA ASP A 292 3.69 16.65 -6.83
C ASP A 292 2.70 16.90 -5.70
N LYS A 293 2.89 16.31 -4.51
CA LYS A 293 2.07 16.60 -3.31
C LYS A 293 2.11 18.09 -2.95
N TYR A 294 3.31 18.67 -2.84
CA TYR A 294 3.46 20.08 -2.48
C TYR A 294 3.08 21.03 -3.63
N ALA A 295 3.41 20.67 -4.87
CA ALA A 295 3.01 21.42 -6.05
C ALA A 295 1.47 21.44 -6.21
N ASN A 296 0.80 20.32 -5.94
CA ASN A 296 -0.65 20.23 -5.95
C ASN A 296 -1.27 21.11 -4.84
N LEU A 297 -0.71 21.07 -3.64
CA LEU A 297 -1.13 21.97 -2.55
C LEU A 297 -0.98 23.45 -2.96
N PHE A 298 0.15 23.83 -3.56
CA PHE A 298 0.41 25.20 -3.97
C PHE A 298 -0.52 25.66 -5.11
N THR A 299 -0.71 24.83 -6.12
CA THR A 299 -1.53 25.15 -7.32
C THR A 299 -3.03 25.11 -7.06
N HIS A 300 -3.47 24.39 -6.03
CA HIS A 300 -4.88 24.24 -5.64
C HIS A 300 -5.12 24.64 -4.18
N ILE A 301 -4.43 25.67 -3.69
CA ILE A 301 -4.42 26.03 -2.25
C ILE A 301 -5.82 26.28 -1.66
N ASP A 302 -6.76 26.74 -2.49
CA ASP A 302 -8.13 27.05 -2.08
C ASP A 302 -8.95 25.79 -1.75
N THR A 303 -8.60 24.64 -2.34
CA THR A 303 -9.39 23.39 -2.25
C THR A 303 -8.62 22.24 -1.63
N GLU A 304 -7.30 22.22 -1.78
CA GLU A 304 -6.45 21.07 -1.42
C GLU A 304 -5.97 21.09 0.02
N ARG A 305 -5.95 22.26 0.67
CA ARG A 305 -5.35 22.44 2.00
C ARG A 305 -5.85 21.45 3.04
N GLU A 306 -7.17 21.30 3.17
CA GLU A 306 -7.74 20.43 4.22
C GLU A 306 -7.43 18.95 3.93
N ARG A 307 -7.50 18.52 2.66
CA ARG A 307 -7.14 17.15 2.25
C ARG A 307 -5.66 16.85 2.52
N PHE A 308 -4.78 17.81 2.24
CA PHE A 308 -3.36 17.73 2.53
C PHE A 308 -3.11 17.62 4.04
N LEU A 309 -3.69 18.52 4.84
CA LEU A 309 -3.52 18.52 6.29
C LEU A 309 -4.06 17.25 6.94
N GLU A 310 -5.19 16.74 6.45
CA GLU A 310 -5.77 15.48 6.89
C GLU A 310 -4.78 14.34 6.67
N PHE A 311 -4.32 14.11 5.44
CA PHE A 311 -3.35 13.05 5.14
C PHE A 311 -2.04 13.18 5.94
N GLU A 312 -1.54 14.40 6.09
CA GLU A 312 -0.31 14.68 6.83
C GLU A 312 -0.42 14.40 8.34
N ARG A 313 -1.62 14.29 8.92
CA ARG A 313 -1.77 13.82 10.31
C ARG A 313 -1.26 12.39 10.46
N TRP A 314 -1.53 11.54 9.47
CA TRP A 314 -1.03 10.16 9.46
C TRP A 314 0.42 10.07 8.96
N TRP A 315 0.75 10.74 7.84
CA TRP A 315 2.08 10.66 7.22
C TRP A 315 3.22 11.12 8.15
N ASN A 316 2.93 11.97 9.13
CA ASN A 316 3.93 12.51 10.06
C ASN A 316 3.92 11.83 11.44
N GLY A 317 3.09 10.82 11.65
CA GLY A 317 3.06 10.05 12.89
C GLY A 317 4.09 8.92 12.86
N PHE A 318 5.34 9.19 13.23
CA PHE A 318 6.42 8.18 13.23
C PHE A 318 6.43 7.34 14.50
N TYR A 319 6.52 6.02 14.35
CA TYR A 319 6.44 5.03 15.43
C TYR A 319 7.71 4.17 15.44
N PHE A 320 8.07 3.66 16.62
CA PHE A 320 9.28 2.87 16.78
C PHE A 320 9.00 1.38 16.62
N LEU A 321 10.02 0.64 16.20
CA LEU A 321 10.11 -0.81 16.32
C LEU A 321 11.19 -1.16 17.33
N SER A 322 11.09 -2.31 18.01
CA SER A 322 12.24 -2.81 18.76
C SER A 322 13.33 -3.26 17.78
N ARG A 323 14.57 -3.21 18.24
CA ARG A 323 15.71 -3.76 17.49
C ARG A 323 15.48 -5.21 17.08
N GLU A 324 15.03 -6.05 18.01
CA GLU A 324 14.82 -7.48 17.77
C GLU A 324 13.74 -7.72 16.72
N GLU A 325 12.67 -6.92 16.70
CA GLU A 325 11.60 -7.00 15.70
C GLU A 325 12.09 -6.58 14.31
N ILE A 326 12.70 -5.40 14.17
CA ILE A 326 13.12 -4.91 12.85
C ILE A 326 14.23 -5.77 12.25
N LEU A 327 15.17 -6.28 13.05
CA LEU A 327 16.20 -7.18 12.58
C LEU A 327 15.60 -8.50 12.11
N ALA A 328 14.69 -9.09 12.88
CA ALA A 328 14.00 -10.30 12.45
C ALA A 328 13.26 -10.09 11.12
N ILE A 329 12.62 -8.94 10.92
CA ILE A 329 11.93 -8.59 9.67
C ILE A 329 12.93 -8.49 8.50
N VAL A 330 13.99 -7.70 8.66
CA VAL A 330 14.97 -7.44 7.59
C VAL A 330 15.75 -8.71 7.22
N GLU A 331 16.22 -9.46 8.21
CA GLU A 331 17.01 -10.67 8.01
C GLU A 331 16.19 -11.81 7.43
N ASN A 332 14.96 -12.03 7.91
CA ASN A 332 14.18 -13.18 7.47
C ASN A 332 13.39 -12.91 6.19
N LEU A 333 12.90 -11.68 5.98
CA LEU A 333 11.98 -11.39 4.90
C LEU A 333 12.70 -10.70 3.74
N PHE A 334 13.17 -9.47 3.95
CA PHE A 334 13.66 -8.61 2.87
C PHE A 334 15.00 -9.08 2.28
N ILE A 335 15.98 -9.36 3.13
CA ILE A 335 17.32 -9.75 2.68
C ILE A 335 17.43 -11.26 2.57
N GLY A 336 16.97 -12.01 3.57
CA GLY A 336 17.20 -13.46 3.60
C GLY A 336 16.17 -14.30 2.85
N ASN A 337 15.01 -13.73 2.46
CA ASN A 337 13.90 -14.41 1.76
C ASN A 337 13.56 -15.80 2.34
N ARG A 338 13.67 -15.93 3.66
CA ARG A 338 13.53 -17.19 4.41
C ARG A 338 12.08 -17.66 4.52
N LEU A 339 11.12 -16.78 4.17
CA LEU A 339 9.69 -17.08 4.20
C LEU A 339 9.30 -18.12 3.15
N GLU A 340 9.75 -17.94 1.91
CA GLU A 340 9.47 -18.89 0.82
C GLU A 340 10.12 -20.26 1.06
N GLU A 341 11.26 -20.27 1.78
CA GLU A 341 11.98 -21.49 2.15
C GLU A 341 11.39 -22.21 3.38
N GLY A 342 10.39 -21.60 4.03
CA GLY A 342 9.78 -22.11 5.25
C GLY A 342 10.72 -22.13 6.46
N LYS A 343 11.67 -21.18 6.52
CA LYS A 343 12.71 -21.10 7.56
C LYS A 343 12.48 -20.01 8.61
N VAL A 344 11.42 -19.20 8.46
CA VAL A 344 11.11 -18.14 9.43
C VAL A 344 10.56 -18.78 10.70
N ARG A 345 11.28 -18.65 11.81
CA ARG A 345 10.82 -19.18 13.11
C ARG A 345 9.68 -18.32 13.65
N ILE A 346 8.54 -18.95 13.94
CA ILE A 346 7.35 -18.30 14.54
C ILE A 346 7.35 -18.51 16.05
N CYS A 347 7.61 -19.73 16.51
CA CYS A 347 7.74 -20.08 17.93
C CYS A 347 8.91 -21.06 18.14
N GLU A 348 9.16 -21.50 19.37
CA GLU A 348 10.35 -22.30 19.68
C GLU A 348 10.44 -23.57 18.82
N ASP A 349 9.32 -24.23 18.54
CA ASP A 349 9.28 -25.50 17.81
C ASP A 349 8.60 -25.39 16.43
N CYS A 350 8.31 -24.18 15.94
CA CYS A 350 7.63 -23.96 14.67
C CYS A 350 8.36 -22.97 13.77
N ALA A 351 8.62 -23.40 12.54
CA ALA A 351 8.92 -22.53 11.42
C ALA A 351 7.68 -22.37 10.52
N ALA A 352 7.49 -21.18 9.97
CA ALA A 352 6.44 -20.86 9.03
C ALA A 352 6.52 -21.79 7.83
N ASP A 353 5.42 -22.44 7.49
CA ASP A 353 5.34 -23.29 6.30
C ASP A 353 4.11 -22.87 5.49
N LEU A 354 4.36 -22.16 4.39
CA LEU A 354 3.29 -21.62 3.54
C LEU A 354 2.41 -22.73 2.95
N ARG A 355 2.89 -23.99 2.89
CA ARG A 355 2.10 -25.14 2.43
C ARG A 355 1.11 -25.64 3.48
N ARG A 356 1.23 -25.22 4.75
CA ARG A 356 0.28 -25.56 5.82
C ARG A 356 -0.95 -24.67 5.84
N ILE A 357 -0.90 -23.53 5.16
CA ILE A 357 -2.03 -22.61 5.05
C ILE A 357 -3.17 -23.33 4.32
N ARG A 358 -4.34 -23.40 4.97
CA ARG A 358 -5.56 -24.03 4.41
C ARG A 358 -6.75 -23.09 4.32
N ASN A 359 -6.73 -22.00 5.08
CA ASN A 359 -7.72 -20.93 4.95
C ASN A 359 -7.55 -20.22 3.59
N PRO A 360 -8.64 -19.72 2.99
CA PRO A 360 -8.53 -19.00 1.72
C PRO A 360 -7.62 -17.78 1.86
N LEU A 361 -6.74 -17.59 0.88
CA LEU A 361 -5.94 -16.38 0.72
C LEU A 361 -6.54 -15.52 -0.38
N VAL A 362 -6.85 -14.26 -0.08
CA VAL A 362 -7.29 -13.26 -1.05
C VAL A 362 -6.18 -12.22 -1.18
N ILE A 363 -5.49 -12.16 -2.33
CA ILE A 363 -4.33 -11.29 -2.53
C ILE A 363 -4.72 -10.14 -3.46
N PHE A 364 -4.63 -8.90 -2.96
CA PHE A 364 -4.90 -7.71 -3.76
C PHE A 364 -3.61 -6.96 -4.06
N ALA A 365 -3.26 -6.84 -5.35
CA ALA A 365 -2.05 -6.18 -5.81
C ALA A 365 -2.35 -5.14 -6.90
N SER A 366 -1.41 -4.24 -7.19
CA SER A 366 -1.56 -3.30 -8.31
C SER A 366 -0.29 -3.10 -9.11
N TRP A 367 -0.45 -2.96 -10.43
CA TRP A 367 0.62 -2.56 -11.33
C TRP A 367 1.05 -1.10 -11.16
N GLY A 368 0.23 -0.26 -10.52
CA GLY A 368 0.62 1.10 -10.11
C GLY A 368 1.44 1.14 -8.80
N ASP A 369 1.56 0.01 -8.11
CA ASP A 369 2.30 -0.14 -6.87
C ASP A 369 3.78 -0.42 -7.17
N ASN A 370 4.67 0.46 -6.73
CA ASN A 370 6.13 0.29 -6.85
C ASN A 370 6.78 -0.26 -5.57
N ILE A 371 5.99 -0.46 -4.52
CA ILE A 371 6.41 -1.07 -3.26
C ILE A 371 6.16 -2.57 -3.35
N THR A 372 4.93 -2.97 -3.67
CA THR A 372 4.52 -4.38 -3.77
C THR A 372 3.72 -4.63 -5.04
N PRO A 373 4.40 -4.58 -6.21
CA PRO A 373 3.75 -4.93 -7.46
C PRO A 373 3.35 -6.43 -7.46
N PRO A 374 2.54 -6.89 -8.44
CA PRO A 374 2.09 -8.28 -8.50
C PRO A 374 3.22 -9.32 -8.43
N GLN A 375 4.41 -9.00 -8.94
CA GLN A 375 5.59 -9.85 -8.82
C GLN A 375 5.94 -10.16 -7.36
N GLN A 376 5.89 -9.17 -6.47
CA GLN A 376 6.22 -9.37 -5.05
C GLN A 376 5.06 -9.93 -4.23
N ALA A 377 3.83 -9.62 -4.61
CA ALA A 377 2.63 -10.14 -3.95
C ALA A 377 2.38 -11.63 -4.29
N LEU A 378 2.68 -12.05 -5.53
CA LEU A 378 2.31 -13.37 -6.07
C LEU A 378 3.50 -14.28 -6.38
N GLY A 379 4.72 -13.75 -6.52
CA GLY A 379 5.90 -14.52 -6.95
C GLY A 379 6.34 -15.65 -6.01
N TRP A 380 5.85 -15.65 -4.77
CA TRP A 380 6.10 -16.72 -3.81
C TRP A 380 5.32 -17.99 -4.15
N ILE A 381 4.19 -17.88 -4.87
CA ILE A 381 3.31 -19.00 -5.21
C ILE A 381 4.05 -20.06 -6.04
N PRO A 382 4.71 -19.72 -7.17
CA PRO A 382 5.53 -20.69 -7.91
C PRO A 382 6.81 -21.10 -7.16
N ALA A 383 7.26 -20.34 -6.17
CA ALA A 383 8.38 -20.74 -5.32
C ALA A 383 7.99 -21.86 -4.31
N VAL A 384 6.76 -21.82 -3.80
CA VAL A 384 6.22 -22.75 -2.80
C VAL A 384 5.55 -23.98 -3.43
N TYR A 385 4.88 -23.80 -4.57
CA TYR A 385 4.13 -24.85 -5.27
C TYR A 385 4.76 -25.14 -6.63
N ARG A 386 5.07 -26.41 -6.88
CA ARG A 386 5.72 -26.82 -8.14
C ARG A 386 4.85 -26.56 -9.37
N ASN A 387 3.53 -26.69 -9.23
CA ASN A 387 2.53 -26.45 -10.25
C ASN A 387 1.14 -26.36 -9.60
N THR A 388 0.10 -26.15 -10.42
CA THR A 388 -1.28 -26.06 -9.95
C THR A 388 -1.77 -27.33 -9.24
N ASP A 389 -1.38 -28.52 -9.72
CA ASP A 389 -1.78 -29.77 -9.08
C ASP A 389 -1.17 -29.92 -7.68
N ASP A 390 0.08 -29.47 -7.50
CA ASP A 390 0.76 -29.43 -6.20
C ASP A 390 0.10 -28.44 -5.21
N LEU A 391 -0.38 -27.29 -5.71
CA LEU A 391 -1.18 -26.34 -4.93
C LEU A 391 -2.53 -26.95 -4.51
N LYS A 392 -3.23 -27.61 -5.45
CA LYS A 392 -4.49 -28.30 -5.18
C LYS A 392 -4.32 -29.44 -4.18
N ALA A 393 -3.24 -30.22 -4.31
CA ALA A 393 -2.91 -31.31 -3.40
C ALA A 393 -2.59 -30.81 -1.97
N ALA A 394 -2.06 -29.59 -1.83
CA ALA A 394 -1.90 -28.94 -0.54
C ALA A 394 -3.23 -28.46 0.08
N GLY A 395 -4.35 -28.54 -0.66
CA GLY A 395 -5.67 -28.10 -0.21
C GLY A 395 -5.82 -26.58 -0.17
N GLN A 396 -4.92 -25.84 -0.82
CA GLN A 396 -4.89 -24.38 -0.76
C GLN A 396 -5.87 -23.75 -1.76
N ARG A 397 -6.51 -22.65 -1.35
CA ARG A 397 -7.38 -21.79 -2.16
C ARG A 397 -6.79 -20.38 -2.20
N ILE A 398 -6.29 -19.97 -3.35
CA ILE A 398 -5.75 -18.61 -3.55
C ILE A 398 -6.61 -17.89 -4.58
N VAL A 399 -7.14 -16.75 -4.19
CA VAL A 399 -7.82 -15.80 -5.07
C VAL A 399 -6.97 -14.55 -5.14
N TYR A 400 -6.68 -14.03 -6.33
CA TYR A 400 -5.98 -12.76 -6.47
C TYR A 400 -6.77 -11.76 -7.31
N LEU A 401 -6.60 -10.48 -7.01
CA LEU A 401 -7.15 -9.34 -7.73
C LEU A 401 -6.00 -8.41 -8.10
N THR A 402 -6.00 -7.92 -9.34
CA THR A 402 -5.02 -6.90 -9.78
C THR A 402 -5.72 -5.62 -10.21
N ASN A 403 -5.22 -4.48 -9.73
CA ASN A 403 -5.62 -3.15 -10.21
C ASN A 403 -4.53 -2.59 -11.16
N PRO A 404 -4.88 -1.99 -12.30
CA PRO A 404 -3.89 -1.49 -13.26
C PRO A 404 -3.19 -0.17 -12.86
N HIS A 405 -3.74 0.61 -11.93
CA HIS A 405 -3.36 2.02 -11.74
C HIS A 405 -3.14 2.45 -10.28
N ALA A 406 -3.73 1.77 -9.31
CA ALA A 406 -3.63 2.16 -7.91
C ALA A 406 -2.17 2.13 -7.42
N GLY A 407 -1.70 3.24 -6.86
CA GLY A 407 -0.44 3.24 -6.11
C GLY A 407 -0.57 2.47 -4.79
N HIS A 408 0.56 2.17 -4.14
CA HIS A 408 0.60 1.41 -2.88
C HIS A 408 -0.42 1.87 -1.85
N LEU A 409 -0.38 3.16 -1.47
CA LEU A 409 -1.33 3.71 -0.50
C LEU A 409 -2.77 3.70 -1.02
N GLY A 410 -2.94 3.86 -2.34
CA GLY A 410 -4.25 3.83 -2.99
C GLY A 410 -4.98 2.51 -2.79
N LEU A 411 -4.26 1.41 -2.56
CA LEU A 411 -4.83 0.10 -2.22
C LEU A 411 -5.53 0.08 -0.84
N PHE A 412 -5.30 1.06 0.04
CA PHE A 412 -5.88 1.07 1.39
C PHE A 412 -6.71 2.33 1.67
N VAL A 413 -6.33 3.47 1.09
CA VAL A 413 -6.89 4.79 1.44
C VAL A 413 -7.76 5.40 0.35
N SER A 414 -7.77 4.82 -0.86
CA SER A 414 -8.57 5.38 -1.93
C SER A 414 -10.03 5.02 -1.74
N ALA A 415 -10.89 6.03 -1.62
CA ALA A 415 -12.34 5.84 -1.57
C ALA A 415 -12.87 5.09 -2.80
N SER A 416 -12.26 5.28 -3.99
CA SER A 416 -12.70 4.55 -5.19
C SER A 416 -12.37 3.05 -5.09
N VAL A 417 -11.22 2.71 -4.52
CA VAL A 417 -10.77 1.32 -4.32
C VAL A 417 -11.56 0.66 -3.20
N ALA A 418 -11.84 1.40 -2.11
CA ALA A 418 -12.71 0.96 -1.02
C ALA A 418 -14.11 0.58 -1.53
N ARG A 419 -14.76 1.48 -2.27
CA ARG A 419 -16.16 1.31 -2.69
C ARG A 419 -16.38 0.20 -3.72
N LEU A 420 -15.35 -0.17 -4.49
CA LEU A 420 -15.44 -1.20 -5.52
C LEU A 420 -14.68 -2.47 -5.12
N GLU A 421 -13.36 -2.46 -5.10
CA GLU A 421 -12.54 -3.66 -4.89
C GLU A 421 -12.72 -4.26 -3.49
N HIS A 422 -12.62 -3.45 -2.42
CA HIS A 422 -12.79 -3.98 -1.06
C HIS A 422 -14.22 -4.44 -0.79
N ARG A 423 -15.22 -3.68 -1.26
CA ARG A 423 -16.62 -4.10 -1.21
C ARG A 423 -16.82 -5.43 -1.94
N ALA A 424 -16.30 -5.56 -3.14
CA ALA A 424 -16.42 -6.79 -3.93
C ALA A 424 -15.77 -8.00 -3.24
N MET A 425 -14.60 -7.82 -2.63
CA MET A 425 -13.95 -8.89 -1.86
C MET A 425 -14.81 -9.32 -0.66
N LEU A 426 -15.33 -8.36 0.11
CA LEU A 426 -16.18 -8.63 1.28
C LEU A 426 -17.52 -9.28 0.89
N GLU A 427 -18.19 -8.78 -0.16
CA GLU A 427 -19.45 -9.34 -0.67
C GLU A 427 -19.27 -10.76 -1.24
N SER A 428 -18.06 -11.14 -1.63
CA SER A 428 -17.78 -12.44 -2.28
C SER A 428 -17.12 -13.46 -1.34
N LEU A 429 -17.00 -13.20 -0.03
CA LEU A 429 -16.31 -14.09 0.91
C LEU A 429 -16.87 -15.52 0.92
N GLU A 430 -18.20 -15.67 0.96
CA GLU A 430 -18.84 -16.99 0.94
C GLU A 430 -18.56 -17.76 -0.36
N GLU A 431 -18.58 -17.06 -1.51
CA GLU A 431 -18.22 -17.65 -2.79
C GLU A 431 -16.76 -18.11 -2.80
N ILE A 432 -15.84 -17.27 -2.31
CA ILE A 432 -14.41 -17.57 -2.19
C ILE A 432 -14.17 -18.79 -1.29
N GLU A 433 -14.85 -18.88 -0.15
CA GLU A 433 -14.75 -20.02 0.75
C GLU A 433 -15.25 -21.31 0.10
N SER A 434 -16.27 -21.23 -0.76
CA SER A 434 -16.84 -22.38 -1.46
C SER A 434 -16.01 -22.89 -2.64
N LEU A 435 -15.02 -22.13 -3.11
CA LEU A 435 -14.15 -22.55 -4.20
C LEU A 435 -13.38 -23.83 -3.83
N ALA A 436 -13.22 -24.71 -4.82
CA ALA A 436 -12.31 -25.84 -4.69
C ALA A 436 -10.87 -25.33 -4.51
N PRO A 437 -9.96 -26.12 -3.92
CA PRO A 437 -8.53 -25.82 -3.95
C PRO A 437 -8.05 -25.49 -5.36
N GLY A 438 -7.24 -24.45 -5.50
CA GLY A 438 -6.86 -23.89 -6.79
C GLY A 438 -6.36 -22.45 -6.71
N LEU A 439 -5.89 -21.95 -7.84
CA LEU A 439 -5.49 -20.56 -8.06
C LEU A 439 -6.54 -19.88 -8.95
N TYR A 440 -7.07 -18.76 -8.49
CA TYR A 440 -8.14 -18.04 -9.17
C TYR A 440 -7.82 -16.56 -9.29
N GLU A 441 -8.15 -15.97 -10.43
CA GLU A 441 -8.19 -14.52 -10.59
C GLU A 441 -9.62 -14.02 -10.42
N MET A 442 -9.81 -13.11 -9.48
CA MET A 442 -11.06 -12.38 -9.31
C MET A 442 -11.13 -11.28 -10.37
N LYS A 443 -12.16 -11.35 -11.22
CA LYS A 443 -12.48 -10.30 -12.20
C LYS A 443 -13.76 -9.59 -11.78
N ILE A 444 -13.68 -8.27 -11.64
CA ILE A 444 -14.82 -7.40 -11.37
C ILE A 444 -15.25 -6.77 -12.69
N ASP A 445 -16.44 -7.10 -13.16
CA ASP A 445 -17.07 -6.46 -14.31
C ASP A 445 -18.03 -5.38 -13.80
N ASN A 446 -17.64 -4.12 -14.00
CA ASN A 446 -18.43 -2.95 -13.61
C ASN A 446 -18.85 -2.18 -14.88
N PRO A 447 -19.95 -2.58 -15.55
CA PRO A 447 -20.39 -1.97 -16.80
C PRO A 447 -20.79 -0.50 -16.64
N THR A 448 -21.08 -0.05 -15.41
CA THR A 448 -21.45 1.34 -15.12
C THR A 448 -20.25 2.28 -15.03
N GLY A 449 -19.05 1.75 -14.78
CA GLY A 449 -17.85 2.54 -14.48
C GLY A 449 -17.92 3.35 -13.19
N ASN A 450 -19.03 3.29 -12.44
CA ASN A 450 -19.17 3.98 -11.16
C ASN A 450 -18.52 3.14 -10.05
N PRO A 451 -17.52 3.66 -9.30
CA PRO A 451 -16.91 2.91 -8.20
C PRO A 451 -17.83 2.73 -7.00
N ASP A 452 -18.88 3.54 -6.87
CA ASP A 452 -19.89 3.39 -5.81
C ASP A 452 -21.11 2.61 -6.30
N CYS A 453 -20.86 1.39 -6.75
CA CYS A 453 -21.91 0.47 -7.18
C CYS A 453 -22.03 -0.71 -6.20
N ARG A 454 -23.21 -1.32 -6.16
CA ARG A 454 -23.48 -2.54 -5.36
C ARG A 454 -24.00 -3.65 -6.25
N ARG A 455 -23.85 -4.91 -5.87
CA ARG A 455 -24.53 -6.01 -6.57
C ARG A 455 -26.05 -5.72 -6.67
N PRO A 456 -26.66 -5.89 -7.85
CA PRO A 456 -26.14 -6.53 -9.07
C PRO A 456 -25.53 -5.56 -10.12
N GLN A 457 -25.24 -4.30 -9.79
CA GLN A 457 -24.73 -3.29 -10.73
C GLN A 457 -23.31 -3.59 -11.25
N TYR A 458 -22.56 -4.40 -10.51
CA TYR A 458 -21.33 -5.05 -10.95
C TYR A 458 -21.45 -6.56 -10.73
N SER A 459 -20.61 -7.33 -11.42
CA SER A 459 -20.52 -8.78 -11.24
C SER A 459 -19.08 -9.20 -10.93
N VAL A 460 -18.96 -10.28 -10.14
CA VAL A 460 -17.69 -10.91 -9.83
C VAL A 460 -17.67 -12.27 -10.49
N ARG A 461 -16.52 -12.62 -11.08
CA ARG A 461 -16.26 -13.96 -11.61
C ARG A 461 -14.86 -14.40 -11.23
N PHE A 462 -14.71 -15.69 -10.92
CA PHE A 462 -13.43 -16.30 -10.58
C PHE A 462 -12.94 -17.12 -11.78
N GLU A 463 -11.86 -16.64 -12.41
CA GLU A 463 -11.21 -17.36 -13.51
C GLU A 463 -10.12 -18.27 -12.95
N GLU A 464 -10.17 -19.57 -13.21
CA GLU A 464 -9.08 -20.47 -12.82
C GLU A 464 -7.80 -20.14 -13.60
N ARG A 465 -6.68 -20.10 -12.88
CA ARG A 465 -5.35 -19.78 -13.40
C ARG A 465 -4.36 -20.88 -13.08
N GLN A 466 -3.21 -20.85 -13.74
CA GLN A 466 -2.15 -21.81 -13.50
C GLN A 466 -1.00 -21.18 -12.74
N VAL A 467 -0.37 -21.94 -11.83
CA VAL A 467 0.78 -21.44 -11.04
C VAL A 467 1.92 -20.97 -11.95
N ARG A 468 2.10 -21.60 -13.11
CA ARG A 468 3.10 -21.19 -14.12
C ARG A 468 2.84 -19.82 -14.74
N ASP A 469 1.61 -19.30 -14.65
CA ASP A 469 1.25 -17.97 -15.18
C ASP A 469 1.81 -16.84 -14.28
N LEU A 470 2.33 -17.19 -13.10
CA LEU A 470 2.90 -16.28 -12.10
C LEU A 470 4.44 -16.39 -12.01
N ASP A 471 5.10 -17.02 -12.98
CA ASP A 471 6.57 -17.05 -13.02
C ASP A 471 7.11 -15.73 -13.57
N PHE A 472 7.56 -14.87 -12.66
CA PHE A 472 8.09 -13.54 -12.97
C PHE A 472 9.61 -13.53 -13.17
N GLY A 473 10.30 -14.65 -12.95
CA GLY A 473 11.76 -14.70 -12.86
C GLY A 473 12.33 -13.96 -11.64
N SER A 474 13.49 -14.41 -11.17
CA SER A 474 14.25 -13.75 -10.11
C SER A 474 15.73 -14.17 -10.20
N PRO A 475 16.71 -13.24 -10.13
CA PRO A 475 18.13 -13.57 -10.16
C PRO A 475 18.57 -14.11 -8.78
N ARG A 476 18.05 -15.29 -8.41
CA ARG A 476 18.24 -15.91 -7.09
C ARG A 476 19.71 -15.98 -6.67
N GLU A 477 20.61 -16.34 -7.58
CA GLU A 477 22.05 -16.43 -7.28
C GLU A 477 22.66 -15.11 -6.78
N ALA A 478 22.27 -13.98 -7.38
CA ALA A 478 22.78 -12.67 -6.97
C ALA A 478 22.27 -12.28 -5.58
N PHE A 479 20.98 -12.49 -5.31
CA PHE A 479 20.41 -12.24 -3.99
C PHE A 479 20.94 -13.19 -2.92
N GLU A 480 21.37 -14.40 -3.28
CA GLU A 480 22.02 -15.29 -2.34
C GLU A 480 23.41 -14.80 -1.91
N GLN A 481 24.17 -14.19 -2.82
CA GLN A 481 25.42 -13.52 -2.45
C GLN A 481 25.16 -12.34 -1.51
N VAL A 482 24.10 -11.56 -1.76
CA VAL A 482 23.67 -10.46 -0.89
C VAL A 482 23.31 -10.98 0.51
N ARG A 483 22.57 -12.09 0.61
CA ARG A 483 22.25 -12.72 1.90
C ARG A 483 23.53 -13.09 2.66
N GLN A 484 24.47 -13.77 2.00
CA GLN A 484 25.73 -14.19 2.62
C GLN A 484 26.56 -12.99 3.10
N LEU A 485 26.66 -11.93 2.28
CA LEU A 485 27.35 -10.70 2.66
C LEU A 485 26.68 -10.02 3.86
N SER A 486 25.34 -9.96 3.85
CA SER A 486 24.56 -9.40 4.95
C SER A 486 24.78 -10.15 6.26
N GLU A 487 24.74 -11.49 6.23
CA GLU A 487 24.98 -12.34 7.40
C GLU A 487 26.40 -12.16 7.95
N LEU A 488 27.39 -12.02 7.07
CA LEU A 488 28.77 -11.75 7.48
C LEU A 488 28.91 -10.36 8.14
N ASN A 489 28.38 -9.32 7.50
CA ASN A 489 28.45 -7.94 8.00
C ASN A 489 27.69 -7.76 9.32
N GLU A 490 26.49 -8.34 9.44
CA GLU A 490 25.71 -8.32 10.68
C GLU A 490 26.48 -9.03 11.79
N SER A 491 27.04 -10.22 11.51
CA SER A 491 27.78 -10.98 12.52
C SER A 491 29.02 -10.23 13.00
N ALA A 492 29.75 -9.58 12.08
CA ALA A 492 30.88 -8.73 12.41
C ALA A 492 30.46 -7.51 13.25
N TYR A 493 29.42 -6.78 12.83
CA TYR A 493 28.89 -5.64 13.56
C TYR A 493 28.44 -6.02 14.97
N ARG A 494 27.59 -7.04 15.09
CA ARG A 494 27.03 -7.53 16.36
C ARG A 494 28.12 -7.96 17.35
N THR A 495 29.18 -8.59 16.84
CA THR A 495 30.25 -9.13 17.69
C THR A 495 31.24 -8.04 18.12
N PHE A 496 31.65 -7.16 17.21
CA PHE A 496 32.79 -6.28 17.43
C PHE A 496 32.42 -4.81 17.68
N ILE A 497 31.31 -4.33 17.10
CA ILE A 497 30.97 -2.89 17.10
C ILE A 497 29.77 -2.61 18.01
N SER A 498 28.71 -3.41 17.93
CA SER A 498 27.48 -3.26 18.72
C SER A 498 27.74 -3.09 20.22
N PRO A 499 28.62 -3.87 20.90
CA PRO A 499 28.86 -3.69 22.33
C PRO A 499 29.40 -2.29 22.68
N LEU A 500 30.27 -1.74 21.82
CA LEU A 500 30.81 -0.39 22.01
C LEU A 500 29.72 0.66 21.79
N VAL A 501 28.96 0.55 20.70
CA VAL A 501 27.86 1.49 20.39
C VAL A 501 26.83 1.52 21.52
N ARG A 502 26.39 0.34 21.98
CA ARG A 502 25.42 0.22 23.09
C ARG A 502 25.93 0.77 24.41
N THR A 503 27.24 0.75 24.64
CA THR A 503 27.85 1.34 25.84
C THR A 503 27.88 2.87 25.77
N LEU A 504 28.00 3.44 24.57
CA LEU A 504 28.02 4.88 24.34
C LEU A 504 26.61 5.49 24.20
N ALA A 505 25.67 4.71 23.67
CA ALA A 505 24.28 5.10 23.50
C ALA A 505 23.60 5.31 24.86
N ASN A 506 22.83 6.38 24.97
CA ASN A 506 22.11 6.75 26.19
C ASN A 506 20.80 7.49 25.85
N PRO A 507 19.89 7.70 26.82
CA PRO A 507 18.59 8.33 26.54
C PRO A 507 18.69 9.74 25.93
N TRP A 508 19.75 10.50 26.22
CA TRP A 508 19.93 11.83 25.63
C TRP A 508 20.35 11.75 24.17
N SER A 509 21.30 10.87 23.82
CA SER A 509 21.69 10.68 22.41
C SER A 509 20.53 10.13 21.57
N ALA A 510 19.79 9.17 22.12
CA ALA A 510 18.57 8.62 21.53
C ALA A 510 17.53 9.71 21.23
N ALA A 511 17.18 10.52 22.24
CA ALA A 511 16.25 11.64 22.05
C ALA A 511 16.79 12.66 21.02
N MET A 512 18.08 12.99 21.05
CA MET A 512 18.68 13.89 20.06
C MET A 512 18.57 13.33 18.64
N LEU A 513 18.83 12.04 18.43
CA LEU A 513 18.70 11.40 17.12
C LEU A 513 17.26 11.45 16.61
N GLU A 514 16.28 11.17 17.47
CA GLU A 514 14.87 11.30 17.12
C GLU A 514 14.54 12.73 16.69
N TRP A 515 14.85 13.72 17.54
CA TRP A 515 14.51 15.13 17.29
C TRP A 515 15.21 15.70 16.06
N MET A 516 16.46 15.31 15.81
CA MET A 516 17.25 15.77 14.66
C MET A 516 16.95 14.99 13.38
N HIS A 517 16.20 13.89 13.45
CA HIS A 517 15.89 13.06 12.28
C HIS A 517 15.35 13.94 11.13
N PRO A 518 15.88 13.83 9.89
CA PRO A 518 15.54 14.74 8.79
C PRO A 518 14.03 14.83 8.52
N MET A 519 13.32 13.71 8.64
CA MET A 519 11.86 13.69 8.52
C MET A 519 11.18 14.58 9.57
N ARG A 520 11.63 14.59 10.82
CA ARG A 520 11.02 15.44 11.86
C ARG A 520 11.47 16.90 11.72
N THR A 521 12.77 17.16 11.60
CA THR A 521 13.32 18.53 11.52
C THR A 521 12.75 19.32 10.35
N SER A 522 12.60 18.70 9.17
CA SER A 522 11.99 19.33 7.98
C SER A 522 10.51 19.70 8.16
N ARG A 523 9.87 19.24 9.24
CA ARG A 523 8.48 19.56 9.58
C ARG A 523 8.43 20.55 10.74
N TYR A 524 9.17 20.28 11.82
CA TYR A 524 9.23 21.15 12.99
C TYR A 524 9.67 22.58 12.70
N VAL A 525 10.59 22.77 11.74
CA VAL A 525 11.07 24.11 11.38
C VAL A 525 9.94 25.05 10.92
N PHE A 526 8.79 24.51 10.52
CA PHE A 526 7.62 25.30 10.12
C PHE A 526 6.69 25.67 11.28
N SER A 527 6.83 25.08 12.46
CA SER A 527 6.02 25.44 13.62
C SER A 527 6.43 26.79 14.19
N GLU A 528 5.47 27.54 14.72
CA GLU A 528 5.70 28.80 15.45
C GLU A 528 6.64 28.63 16.65
N MET A 529 6.71 27.41 17.20
CA MET A 529 7.60 27.08 18.32
C MET A 529 9.08 27.15 17.95
N PHE A 530 9.44 26.72 16.74
CA PHE A 530 10.82 26.70 16.26
C PHE A 530 11.14 27.92 15.37
N SER A 531 10.13 28.44 14.68
CA SER A 531 10.23 29.59 13.78
C SER A 531 9.21 30.67 14.15
N PRO A 532 9.52 31.57 15.10
CA PRO A 532 8.56 32.56 15.61
C PRO A 532 7.96 33.48 14.54
N TRP A 533 8.67 33.72 13.44
CA TRP A 533 8.20 34.52 12.30
C TRP A 533 6.98 33.91 11.58
N MET A 534 6.70 32.62 11.78
CA MET A 534 5.50 31.95 11.28
C MET A 534 4.20 32.52 11.86
N ASN A 535 4.25 33.18 13.02
CA ASN A 535 3.10 33.93 13.56
C ASN A 535 2.65 35.05 12.59
N GLY A 536 3.60 35.68 11.90
CA GLY A 536 3.32 36.68 10.87
C GLY A 536 2.60 36.06 9.67
N ILE A 537 3.05 34.88 9.22
CA ILE A 537 2.39 34.10 8.17
C ILE A 537 0.97 33.72 8.58
N ALA A 538 0.76 33.25 9.81
CA ALA A 538 -0.56 32.90 10.33
C ALA A 538 -1.52 34.12 10.36
N HIS A 539 -1.01 35.31 10.67
CA HIS A 539 -1.81 36.53 10.63
C HIS A 539 -2.16 36.93 9.19
N LEU A 540 -1.19 36.94 8.28
CA LEU A 540 -1.41 37.27 6.87
C LEU A 540 -2.36 36.27 6.19
N ALA A 541 -2.19 34.98 6.45
CA ALA A 541 -3.06 33.93 5.93
C ALA A 541 -4.54 34.16 6.31
N ARG A 542 -4.82 34.49 7.58
CA ARG A 542 -6.19 34.81 8.03
C ARG A 542 -6.80 36.01 7.31
N LEU A 543 -6.00 37.05 7.02
CA LEU A 543 -6.47 38.22 6.27
C LEU A 543 -6.74 37.89 4.80
N LEU A 544 -5.90 37.05 4.20
CA LEU A 544 -6.01 36.63 2.81
C LEU A 544 -7.18 35.67 2.59
N GLU A 545 -7.37 34.68 3.45
CA GLU A 545 -8.49 33.72 3.35
C GLU A 545 -9.85 34.42 3.21
N ALA A 546 -10.05 35.54 3.92
CA ALA A 546 -11.31 36.28 3.89
C ALA A 546 -11.51 37.14 2.61
N ARG A 547 -10.46 37.40 1.84
CA ARG A 547 -10.45 38.39 0.74
C ARG A 547 -9.95 37.82 -0.58
N ARG A 548 -9.51 36.56 -0.60
CA ARG A 548 -8.85 35.95 -1.74
C ARG A 548 -9.79 35.86 -2.94
N THR A 549 -9.28 36.27 -4.09
CA THR A 549 -9.93 36.07 -5.39
C THR A 549 -8.98 35.29 -6.30
N PRO A 550 -9.28 34.01 -6.61
CA PRO A 550 -8.41 33.20 -7.46
C PRO A 550 -8.17 33.84 -8.83
N LEU A 551 -6.94 33.74 -9.32
CA LEU A 551 -6.62 34.13 -10.69
C LEU A 551 -7.37 33.28 -11.71
N ARG A 552 -7.68 33.88 -12.85
CA ARG A 552 -8.39 33.20 -13.94
C ARG A 552 -7.53 32.06 -14.51
N PRO A 553 -8.09 30.87 -14.81
CA PRO A 553 -7.32 29.72 -15.30
C PRO A 553 -6.62 29.94 -16.65
N ASP A 554 -7.08 30.90 -17.45
CA ASP A 554 -6.58 31.25 -18.78
C ASP A 554 -5.46 32.31 -18.75
N ASN A 555 -5.09 32.85 -17.58
CA ASN A 555 -4.01 33.82 -17.48
C ASN A 555 -2.68 33.21 -17.98
N PRO A 556 -1.95 33.86 -18.91
CA PRO A 556 -0.76 33.30 -19.54
C PRO A 556 0.34 32.88 -18.56
N PHE A 557 0.55 33.64 -17.47
CA PHE A 557 1.58 33.35 -16.48
C PHE A 557 1.23 32.13 -15.61
N LEU A 558 -0.05 31.95 -15.28
CA LEU A 558 -0.51 30.76 -14.57
C LEU A 558 -0.37 29.50 -15.42
N VAL A 559 -0.65 29.59 -16.72
CA VAL A 559 -0.44 28.48 -17.68
C VAL A 559 1.04 28.13 -17.77
N GLN A 560 1.92 29.13 -17.86
CA GLN A 560 3.37 28.93 -17.86
C GLN A 560 3.89 28.32 -16.54
N GLU A 561 3.40 28.78 -15.39
CA GLU A 561 3.72 28.20 -14.08
C GLU A 561 3.36 26.71 -14.03
N ARG A 562 2.14 26.36 -14.44
CA ARG A 562 1.67 24.97 -14.44
C ARG A 562 2.47 24.09 -15.40
N ALA A 563 2.87 24.63 -16.55
CA ALA A 563 3.74 23.93 -17.48
C ALA A 563 5.14 23.70 -16.89
N PHE A 564 5.70 24.72 -16.22
CA PHE A 564 6.99 24.61 -15.54
C PHE A 564 6.97 23.59 -14.40
N ILE A 565 5.93 23.62 -13.55
CA ILE A 565 5.75 22.65 -12.47
C ILE A 565 5.73 21.21 -13.03
N ARG A 566 4.99 20.99 -14.12
CA ARG A 566 4.95 19.68 -14.80
C ARG A 566 6.31 19.27 -15.35
N GLN A 567 7.04 20.21 -15.96
CA GLN A 567 8.39 19.95 -16.47
C GLN A 567 9.35 19.55 -15.36
N VAL A 568 9.24 20.17 -14.18
CA VAL A 568 10.02 19.78 -12.99
C VAL A 568 9.65 18.36 -12.57
N SER A 569 8.35 18.01 -12.48
CA SER A 569 7.91 16.64 -12.19
C SER A 569 8.51 15.63 -13.17
N GLU A 570 8.44 15.90 -14.48
CA GLU A 570 9.02 15.05 -15.54
C GLU A 570 10.55 14.92 -15.41
N THR A 571 11.23 15.99 -14.99
CA THR A 571 12.69 15.98 -14.76
C THR A 571 13.04 15.12 -13.55
N ILE A 572 12.28 15.21 -12.46
CA ILE A 572 12.47 14.38 -11.27
C ILE A 572 12.23 12.90 -11.61
N VAL A 573 11.16 12.59 -12.37
CA VAL A 573 10.90 11.22 -12.86
C VAL A 573 12.07 10.71 -13.70
N THR A 574 12.59 11.53 -14.60
CA THR A 574 13.77 11.16 -15.42
C THR A 574 14.98 10.86 -14.55
N GLY A 575 15.26 11.72 -13.56
CA GLY A 575 16.36 11.52 -12.61
C GLY A 575 16.18 10.24 -11.76
N ARG A 576 14.96 9.96 -11.30
CA ARG A 576 14.63 8.71 -10.59
C ARG A 576 14.90 7.50 -11.47
N VAL A 577 14.42 7.46 -12.70
CA VAL A 577 14.63 6.33 -13.63
C VAL A 577 16.12 6.10 -13.89
N GLN A 578 16.91 7.18 -14.02
CA GLN A 578 18.37 7.07 -14.17
C GLN A 578 19.04 6.52 -12.90
N ARG A 579 18.63 6.98 -11.71
CA ARG A 579 19.12 6.44 -10.43
C ARG A 579 18.80 4.96 -10.31
N ASP A 580 17.54 4.57 -10.52
CA ASP A 580 17.07 3.18 -10.38
C ASP A 580 17.84 2.26 -11.36
N ALA A 581 18.10 2.72 -12.58
CA ALA A 581 18.93 1.98 -13.55
C ALA A 581 20.40 1.87 -13.12
N ALA A 582 20.98 2.93 -12.53
CA ALA A 582 22.34 2.90 -12.04
C ALA A 582 22.50 1.95 -10.83
N GLU A 583 21.51 1.90 -9.94
CA GLU A 583 21.46 0.96 -8.81
C GLU A 583 21.40 -0.50 -9.30
N GLU A 584 20.56 -0.81 -10.28
CA GLU A 584 20.45 -2.13 -10.89
C GLU A 584 21.74 -2.54 -11.63
N GLN A 585 22.40 -1.60 -12.31
CA GLN A 585 23.71 -1.85 -12.93
C GLN A 585 24.80 -2.11 -11.89
N ALA A 586 24.87 -1.29 -10.84
CA ALA A 586 25.81 -1.49 -9.75
C ALA A 586 25.59 -2.85 -9.06
N PHE A 587 24.33 -3.19 -8.80
CA PHE A 587 23.94 -4.49 -8.24
C PHE A 587 24.40 -5.64 -9.13
N SER A 588 24.14 -5.55 -10.44
CA SER A 588 24.54 -6.58 -11.40
C SER A 588 26.07 -6.70 -11.52
N LEU A 589 26.81 -5.61 -11.39
CA LEU A 589 28.29 -5.64 -11.40
C LEU A 589 28.88 -6.25 -10.13
N LEU A 590 28.24 -6.02 -8.98
CA LEU A 590 28.71 -6.50 -7.68
C LEU A 590 28.33 -7.95 -7.40
N PHE A 591 27.12 -8.36 -7.80
CA PHE A 591 26.52 -9.65 -7.42
C PHE A 591 26.10 -10.51 -8.63
N GLY A 592 26.16 -9.98 -9.84
CA GLY A 592 25.82 -10.73 -11.05
C GLY A 592 26.85 -11.81 -11.35
N SER A 593 26.36 -12.98 -11.74
CA SER A 593 27.19 -14.03 -12.32
C SER A 593 27.83 -13.51 -13.62
N LEU A 594 29.16 -13.60 -13.75
CA LEU A 594 29.83 -13.50 -15.05
C LEU A 594 29.27 -14.64 -15.92
N ALA A 595 28.25 -14.33 -16.71
CA ALA A 595 27.72 -15.27 -17.69
C ALA A 595 28.89 -15.70 -18.58
N THR A 596 29.31 -16.96 -18.43
CA THR A 596 30.21 -17.59 -19.39
C THR A 596 29.49 -17.56 -20.73
N PRO A 597 30.05 -16.97 -21.80
CA PRO A 597 29.34 -16.85 -23.06
C PRO A 597 28.98 -18.26 -23.54
N ALA A 598 27.68 -18.48 -23.76
CA ALA A 598 27.15 -19.73 -24.27
C ALA A 598 27.89 -20.07 -25.57
N ARG A 599 28.52 -21.25 -25.61
CA ARG A 599 29.05 -21.82 -26.84
C ARG A 599 27.93 -21.90 -27.87
N GLU A 600 28.08 -21.16 -28.97
CA GLU A 600 27.28 -21.33 -30.18
C GLU A 600 27.37 -22.80 -30.63
N THR A 601 26.32 -23.57 -30.39
CA THR A 601 26.10 -24.82 -31.10
C THR A 601 25.56 -24.47 -32.48
N SER A 602 26.46 -24.46 -33.47
CA SER A 602 26.10 -24.43 -34.88
C SER A 602 25.28 -25.67 -35.21
N VAL A 603 23.97 -25.52 -35.40
CA VAL A 603 23.16 -26.52 -36.08
C VAL A 603 23.35 -26.30 -37.58
N ALA A 604 24.10 -27.21 -38.19
CA ALA A 604 24.21 -27.32 -39.64
C ALA A 604 22.84 -27.63 -40.24
N LYS A 605 22.51 -26.92 -41.32
CA LYS A 605 21.41 -27.26 -42.22
C LYS A 605 21.74 -28.56 -42.95
N GLU A 606 20.84 -29.53 -42.85
CA GLU A 606 20.36 -30.35 -43.98
C GLU A 606 18.84 -30.47 -43.88
#